data_AF-A0A6L6WVG6-F1
#
_entry.id   AF-A0A6L6WVG6-F1
#
_cell.length_a   1.000
_cell.length_b   1.000
_cell.length_c   1.000
_cell.angle_alpha   90.00
_cell.angle_beta   90.00
_cell.angle_gamma   90.00
#
_symmetry.space_group_name_H-M   'P 1'
#
loop_
_entity.id
_entity.type
_entity.pdbx_description
1 polymer ?
#
loop_
_entity_poly.entity_id
_entity_poly.type
_entity_poly.pdbx_seq_one_letter_code
_entity_poly.pdbx_strand_id
1 'polypeptide(L)'
;MAGYDVLVRCPVCRHEQIYAPPAFPCACGAPVVPPVTHGAAVALTHRTPADAWVTVRCATCGRGTDWPRPELGCACGTVLRVPVTSEEGAEGAERAEGAGAGGGAREPDPGDGTCALCAPEGDEGAAPCASCAPCAPKSRPSLTPPHIPLPRTAPTPRYAFRPLPVRSARDAVATCALFLRWLGYEDVREAYPAEERPPSGTRLTALGVLAQIEPTARPASLRDVECAWLTAMTHTVTCACFALSGFTPAARSRADELDVALFRIELSGTPEPLNGAADELTATGA
;
A
#
# COMPACT_ATOMS: atom_id res chain seq x y z
N MET A 1 -2.87 30.13 18.22
CA MET A 1 -3.35 28.88 17.59
C MET A 1 -4.45 28.34 18.50
N ALA A 2 -5.70 28.64 18.17
CA ALA A 2 -6.84 28.20 18.96
C ALA A 2 -7.06 26.70 18.73
N GLY A 3 -6.55 25.86 19.62
CA GLY A 3 -7.06 24.50 19.75
C GLY A 3 -8.46 24.62 20.31
N TYR A 4 -9.48 24.41 19.47
CA TYR A 4 -10.85 24.32 19.94
C TYR A 4 -11.05 22.89 20.44
N ASP A 5 -10.91 22.73 21.75
CA ASP A 5 -11.29 21.50 22.41
C ASP A 5 -12.81 21.29 22.23
N VAL A 6 -13.21 20.11 21.76
CA VAL A 6 -14.63 19.78 21.58
C VAL A 6 -15.12 18.84 22.68
N LEU A 7 -16.37 19.07 23.09
CA LEU A 7 -17.05 18.18 24.02
C LEU A 7 -17.77 17.09 23.23
N VAL A 8 -17.40 15.85 23.54
CA VAL A 8 -17.91 14.65 22.90
C VAL A 8 -18.71 13.85 23.92
N ARG A 9 -19.99 13.61 23.63
CA ARG A 9 -20.88 12.85 24.51
C ARG A 9 -20.99 11.40 24.05
N CYS A 10 -20.72 10.46 24.95
CA CYS A 10 -20.93 9.04 24.71
C CYS A 10 -22.44 8.73 24.57
N PRO A 11 -22.90 8.05 23.50
CA PRO A 11 -24.31 7.71 23.36
C PRO A 11 -24.74 6.57 24.31
N VAL A 12 -23.80 5.80 24.85
CA VAL A 12 -24.06 4.65 25.74
C VAL A 12 -24.18 5.09 27.20
N CYS A 13 -23.13 5.69 27.77
CA CYS A 13 -23.10 6.07 29.18
C CYS A 13 -23.39 7.57 29.42
N ARG A 14 -23.59 8.37 28.37
CA ARG A 14 -23.90 9.81 28.41
C ARG A 14 -22.80 10.68 29.02
N HIS A 15 -21.63 10.11 29.33
CA HIS A 15 -20.45 10.84 29.81
C HIS A 15 -19.91 11.78 28.72
N GLU A 16 -19.60 13.01 29.12
CA GLU A 16 -19.00 14.03 28.25
C GLU A 16 -17.50 14.09 28.49
N GLN A 17 -16.74 14.10 27.40
CA GLN A 17 -15.28 14.09 27.43
C GLN A 17 -14.73 15.15 26.49
N ILE A 18 -13.61 15.74 26.89
CA ILE A 18 -12.88 16.70 26.06
C ILE A 18 -12.05 15.94 25.04
N TYR A 19 -12.17 16.34 23.78
CA TYR A 19 -11.34 15.85 22.68
C TYR A 19 -10.59 17.02 22.04
N ALA A 20 -9.27 16.94 22.07
CA ALA A 20 -8.37 17.88 21.38
C ALA A 20 -7.91 17.25 20.05
N PRO A 21 -8.37 17.75 18.89
CA PRO A 21 -7.99 17.17 17.60
C PRO A 21 -6.49 17.40 17.32
N PRO A 22 -5.72 16.37 16.92
CA PRO A 22 -4.33 16.54 16.55
C PRO A 22 -4.19 17.35 15.25
N ALA A 23 -3.15 18.18 15.17
CA ALA A 23 -2.77 18.89 13.96
C ALA A 23 -1.69 18.12 13.19
N PHE A 24 -1.86 17.97 11.87
CA PHE A 24 -0.89 17.30 11.01
C PHE A 24 -0.39 18.22 9.89
N PRO A 25 0.85 18.06 9.41
CA PRO A 25 1.41 18.92 8.38
C PRO A 25 0.78 18.63 7.01
N CYS A 26 0.27 19.66 6.34
CA CYS A 26 -0.03 19.59 4.91
C CYS A 26 1.26 19.56 4.08
N ALA A 27 1.20 19.11 2.84
CA ALA A 27 2.31 19.19 1.88
C ALA A 27 2.83 20.63 1.67
N CYS A 28 2.03 21.67 1.92
CA CYS A 28 2.48 23.06 1.89
C CYS A 28 3.15 23.54 3.20
N GLY A 29 3.25 22.68 4.22
CA GLY A 29 3.82 22.99 5.54
C GLY A 29 2.84 23.58 6.55
N ALA A 30 1.63 23.96 6.13
CA ALA A 30 0.61 24.47 7.05
C ALA A 30 0.00 23.36 7.92
N PRO A 31 -0.24 23.58 9.22
CA PRO A 31 -0.94 22.62 10.06
C PRO A 31 -2.42 22.51 9.65
N VAL A 32 -2.91 21.29 9.53
CA VAL A 32 -4.31 20.97 9.21
C VAL A 32 -4.90 20.19 10.38
N VAL A 33 -6.07 20.65 10.82
CA VAL A 33 -6.84 20.05 11.92
C VAL A 33 -8.18 19.60 11.35
N PRO A 34 -8.60 18.33 11.54
CA PRO A 34 -9.93 17.88 11.13
C PRO A 34 -11.01 18.76 11.78
N PRO A 35 -12.05 19.20 11.04
CA PRO A 35 -13.06 20.09 11.56
C PRO A 35 -14.05 19.31 12.43
N VAL A 36 -13.67 19.06 13.68
CA VAL A 36 -14.49 18.35 14.66
C VAL A 36 -15.55 19.26 15.27
N THR A 37 -16.71 18.72 15.61
CA THR A 37 -17.81 19.47 16.26
C THR A 37 -18.22 18.88 17.58
N HIS A 38 -18.75 19.75 18.45
CA HIS A 38 -19.41 19.33 19.67
C HIS A 38 -20.64 18.47 19.33
N GLY A 39 -20.86 17.40 20.09
CA GLY A 39 -22.07 16.61 19.91
C GLY A 39 -22.03 15.19 20.47
N ALA A 40 -23.13 14.48 20.23
CA ALA A 40 -23.19 13.05 20.48
C ALA A 40 -22.29 12.32 19.48
N ALA A 41 -21.31 11.57 19.98
CA ALA A 41 -20.54 10.68 19.15
C ALA A 41 -21.36 9.47 18.70
N VAL A 42 -20.92 8.85 17.61
CA VAL A 42 -21.46 7.55 17.18
C VAL A 42 -20.66 6.45 17.85
N ALA A 43 -21.35 5.49 18.48
CA ALA A 43 -20.69 4.30 19.00
C ALA A 43 -20.17 3.45 17.82
N LEU A 44 -18.88 3.16 17.83
CA LEU A 44 -18.23 2.35 16.82
C LEU A 44 -18.28 0.89 17.24
N THR A 45 -19.16 0.12 16.59
CA THR A 45 -19.26 -1.33 16.79
C THR A 45 -18.40 -2.10 15.78
N HIS A 46 -18.24 -1.57 14.57
CA HIS A 46 -17.41 -2.14 13.51
C HIS A 46 -16.77 -1.03 12.66
N ARG A 47 -15.51 -1.23 12.24
CA ARG A 47 -14.80 -0.33 11.31
C ARG A 47 -14.94 -0.83 9.88
N THR A 48 -15.49 -0.02 9.00
CA THR A 48 -15.50 -0.28 7.55
C THR A 48 -14.50 0.65 6.87
N PRO A 49 -13.84 0.23 5.77
CA PRO A 49 -12.91 1.08 5.03
C PRO A 49 -13.55 2.38 4.53
N ALA A 50 -14.83 2.34 4.13
CA ALA A 50 -15.57 3.51 3.67
C ALA A 50 -15.79 4.58 4.75
N ASP A 51 -15.86 4.17 6.03
CA ASP A 51 -16.12 5.07 7.16
C ASP A 51 -14.85 5.51 7.89
N ALA A 52 -13.69 4.99 7.47
CA ALA A 52 -12.41 5.17 8.17
C ALA A 52 -11.73 6.51 7.87
N TRP A 53 -12.14 7.20 6.80
CA TRP A 53 -11.46 8.40 6.29
C TRP A 53 -12.39 9.62 6.27
N VAL A 54 -11.80 10.80 6.43
CA VAL A 54 -12.44 12.11 6.24
C VAL A 54 -11.52 12.99 5.40
N THR A 55 -12.05 13.59 4.34
CA THR A 55 -11.31 14.57 3.55
C THR A 55 -11.29 15.91 4.27
N VAL A 56 -10.10 16.44 4.55
CA VAL A 56 -9.91 17.76 5.16
C VAL A 56 -9.22 18.68 4.18
N ARG A 57 -9.75 19.90 3.99
CA ARG A 57 -9.12 20.92 3.13
C ARG A 57 -8.17 21.79 3.95
N CYS A 58 -6.96 22.01 3.41
CA CYS A 58 -6.03 22.98 3.98
C CYS A 58 -6.55 24.39 3.77
N ALA A 59 -6.71 25.16 4.86
CA ALA A 59 -7.13 26.57 4.78
C ALA A 59 -6.11 27.48 4.06
N THR A 60 -4.85 27.05 3.93
CA THR A 60 -3.78 27.83 3.30
C THR A 60 -3.67 27.55 1.80
N CYS A 61 -3.62 26.29 1.37
CA CYS A 61 -3.39 25.93 -0.03
C CYS A 61 -4.62 25.32 -0.72
N GLY A 62 -5.73 25.13 -0.02
CA GLY A 62 -6.99 24.58 -0.55
C GLY A 62 -6.97 23.08 -0.86
N ARG A 63 -5.83 22.40 -0.77
CA ARG A 63 -5.71 20.97 -1.07
C ARG A 63 -6.54 20.14 -0.09
N GLY A 64 -7.41 19.28 -0.62
CA GLY A 64 -8.06 18.21 0.13
C GLY A 64 -7.12 17.04 0.33
N THR A 65 -7.11 16.46 1.52
CA THR A 65 -6.35 15.24 1.83
C THR A 65 -7.18 14.36 2.74
N ASP A 66 -7.09 13.06 2.52
CA ASP A 66 -7.80 12.09 3.35
C ASP A 66 -7.04 11.83 4.63
N TRP A 67 -7.75 11.93 5.75
CA TRP A 67 -7.22 11.73 7.09
C TRP A 67 -8.04 10.67 7.82
N PRO A 68 -7.43 9.88 8.72
CA PRO A 68 -8.17 8.94 9.55
C PRO A 68 -9.24 9.67 10.35
N ARG A 69 -10.47 9.16 10.34
CA ARG A 69 -11.58 9.75 11.08
C ARG A 69 -11.27 9.70 12.59
N PRO A 70 -11.38 10.82 13.33
CA PRO A 70 -11.08 10.87 14.75
C PRO A 70 -11.90 9.90 15.62
N GLU A 71 -11.22 9.14 16.46
CA GLU A 71 -11.82 8.20 17.42
C GLU A 71 -11.35 8.47 18.86
N LEU A 72 -12.24 8.23 19.82
CA LEU A 72 -12.00 8.43 21.26
C LEU A 72 -12.54 7.23 22.06
N GLY A 73 -11.74 6.67 22.97
CA GLY A 73 -12.22 5.68 23.93
C GLY A 73 -12.99 6.36 25.06
N CYS A 74 -14.19 5.87 25.38
CA CYS A 74 -14.92 6.27 26.58
C CYS A 74 -14.57 5.37 27.77
N ALA A 75 -14.58 5.93 28.99
CA ALA A 75 -14.37 5.18 30.22
C ALA A 75 -15.31 3.98 30.42
N CYS A 76 -16.48 3.94 29.77
CA CYS A 76 -17.41 2.80 29.80
C CYS A 76 -17.00 1.65 28.87
N GLY A 77 -15.88 1.76 28.16
CA GLY A 77 -15.37 0.75 27.21
C GLY A 77 -15.85 0.92 25.77
N THR A 78 -16.72 1.88 25.47
CA THR A 78 -17.19 2.15 24.10
C THR A 78 -16.17 3.00 23.33
N VAL A 79 -15.86 2.61 22.10
CA VAL A 79 -15.11 3.44 21.15
C VAL A 79 -16.08 4.38 20.44
N LEU A 80 -15.76 5.67 20.45
CA LEU A 80 -16.58 6.75 19.92
C LEU A 80 -15.97 7.30 18.64
N ARG A 81 -16.78 7.46 17.58
CA ARG A 81 -16.42 8.29 16.43
C ARG A 81 -16.77 9.75 16.75
N VAL A 82 -15.75 10.62 16.74
CA VAL A 82 -15.95 12.06 16.99
C VAL A 82 -16.63 12.68 15.76
N PRO A 83 -17.66 13.52 15.96
CA PRO A 83 -18.31 14.22 14.87
C PRO A 83 -17.33 15.12 14.11
N VAL A 84 -17.33 15.02 12.79
CA VAL A 84 -16.60 15.90 11.87
C VAL A 84 -17.61 16.59 10.96
N THR A 85 -17.43 17.87 10.66
CA THR A 85 -18.22 18.53 9.62
C THR A 85 -17.75 18.01 8.26
N SER A 86 -18.49 17.07 7.68
CA SER A 86 -18.38 16.77 6.26
C SER A 86 -19.20 17.80 5.49
N GLU A 87 -18.64 18.45 4.47
CA GLU A 87 -19.43 19.26 3.53
C GLU A 87 -20.49 18.41 2.80
N GLU A 88 -20.29 17.09 2.74
CA GLU A 88 -21.20 16.11 2.10
C GLU A 88 -22.45 15.78 2.95
N GLY A 89 -22.55 16.27 4.19
CA GLY A 89 -23.69 16.02 5.09
C GLY A 89 -24.87 16.99 4.96
N ALA A 90 -24.75 18.04 4.14
CA ALA A 90 -25.80 19.06 3.97
C ALA A 90 -26.79 18.74 2.83
N GLU A 91 -26.48 17.81 1.93
CA GLU A 91 -27.33 17.49 0.76
C GLU A 91 -28.25 16.27 0.97
N GLY A 92 -28.19 15.62 2.14
CA GLY A 92 -28.93 14.38 2.44
C GLY A 92 -30.27 14.54 3.18
N ALA A 93 -30.69 15.75 3.55
CA ALA A 93 -31.89 15.99 4.38
C ALA A 93 -33.08 16.60 3.61
N GLU A 94 -32.94 16.96 2.34
CA GLU A 94 -34.01 17.59 1.54
C GLU A 94 -34.11 16.96 0.14
N ARG A 95 -34.35 15.64 0.04
CA ARG A 95 -34.81 14.99 -1.20
C ARG A 95 -35.34 13.58 -0.92
N ALA A 96 -36.39 13.51 -0.13
CA ALA A 96 -37.21 12.31 -0.02
C ALA A 96 -38.69 12.69 0.04
N GLU A 97 -39.20 13.30 -1.03
CA GLU A 97 -40.62 13.29 -1.38
C GLU A 97 -40.79 13.74 -2.85
N GLY A 98 -41.38 12.88 -3.68
CA GLY A 98 -41.87 13.22 -5.02
C GLY A 98 -41.32 12.40 -6.20
N ALA A 99 -41.79 11.16 -6.33
CA ALA A 99 -41.73 10.42 -7.60
C ALA A 99 -42.78 10.94 -8.60
N GLY A 100 -42.47 10.96 -9.90
CA GLY A 100 -43.44 11.29 -10.95
C GLY A 100 -42.89 11.35 -12.38
N ALA A 101 -42.67 10.16 -12.97
CA ALA A 101 -42.61 9.72 -14.37
C ALA A 101 -42.71 10.72 -15.56
N GLY A 102 -41.92 10.43 -16.62
CA GLY A 102 -42.33 10.74 -18.01
C GLY A 102 -41.25 10.70 -19.11
N GLY A 103 -40.91 9.50 -19.60
CA GLY A 103 -40.83 9.15 -21.05
C GLY A 103 -39.76 9.74 -21.99
N GLY A 104 -39.04 8.84 -22.68
CA GLY A 104 -38.94 8.91 -24.16
C GLY A 104 -37.56 9.03 -24.79
N ALA A 105 -37.07 7.90 -25.32
CA ALA A 105 -35.90 7.70 -26.18
C ALA A 105 -35.78 8.62 -27.42
N ARG A 106 -34.54 8.85 -27.90
CA ARG A 106 -33.90 8.09 -29.02
C ARG A 106 -32.73 8.85 -29.68
N GLU A 107 -31.64 8.12 -29.88
CA GLU A 107 -30.47 8.41 -30.73
C GLU A 107 -30.85 8.67 -32.21
N PRO A 108 -30.02 9.38 -32.99
CA PRO A 108 -29.06 8.62 -33.81
C PRO A 108 -27.71 9.32 -34.07
N ASP A 109 -26.65 8.50 -34.19
CA ASP A 109 -25.46 8.77 -35.01
C ASP A 109 -25.76 8.35 -36.47
N PRO A 110 -25.19 9.00 -37.53
CA PRO A 110 -23.89 8.55 -38.02
C PRO A 110 -23.01 9.64 -38.71
N GLY A 111 -21.71 9.40 -38.74
CA GLY A 111 -20.99 9.32 -40.03
C GLY A 111 -19.88 10.33 -40.32
N ASP A 112 -18.65 9.79 -40.31
CA ASP A 112 -17.49 9.97 -41.20
C ASP A 112 -17.43 11.16 -42.19
N GLY A 113 -16.26 11.81 -42.25
CA GLY A 113 -16.03 12.94 -43.15
C GLY A 113 -14.65 13.59 -43.01
N THR A 114 -13.63 12.94 -43.57
CA THR A 114 -12.32 13.53 -43.87
C THR A 114 -12.44 14.82 -44.69
N CYS A 115 -11.64 15.84 -44.37
CA CYS A 115 -11.35 16.94 -45.29
C CYS A 115 -9.86 16.93 -45.68
N ALA A 116 -9.62 16.47 -46.91
CA ALA A 116 -8.52 16.94 -47.72
C ALA A 116 -8.77 18.42 -48.04
N LEU A 117 -7.73 19.25 -47.95
CA LEU A 117 -7.35 20.29 -48.92
C LEU A 117 -6.31 21.22 -48.29
N CYS A 118 -5.05 20.96 -48.64
CA CYS A 118 -4.05 21.99 -48.74
C CYS A 118 -4.39 22.88 -49.95
N ALA A 119 -4.31 24.19 -49.78
CA ALA A 119 -3.76 25.14 -50.76
C ALA A 119 -3.27 26.37 -49.98
N PRO A 120 -2.05 26.84 -50.27
CA PRO A 120 -1.98 27.88 -51.30
C PRO A 120 -0.98 27.58 -52.41
N GLU A 121 -1.24 28.24 -53.54
CA GLU A 121 -0.51 28.24 -54.80
C GLU A 121 0.67 29.26 -54.79
N GLY A 122 1.66 29.02 -55.67
CA GLY A 122 2.74 29.93 -56.09
C GLY A 122 4.05 29.75 -55.31
N ASP A 123 5.26 29.76 -55.88
CA ASP A 123 5.76 30.02 -57.24
C ASP A 123 7.24 29.60 -57.28
N GLU A 124 7.66 29.02 -58.41
CA GLU A 124 8.99 28.98 -59.06
C GLU A 124 10.34 28.90 -58.27
N GLY A 125 11.14 27.85 -58.58
CA GLY A 125 12.47 28.03 -59.20
C GLY A 125 13.76 28.15 -58.36
N ALA A 126 14.55 27.04 -58.32
CA ALA A 126 16.03 26.90 -58.43
C ALA A 126 16.98 28.02 -57.89
N ALA A 127 18.08 27.82 -57.13
CA ALA A 127 19.00 26.71 -56.79
C ALA A 127 19.99 27.20 -55.65
N PRO A 128 21.21 26.65 -55.45
CA PRO A 128 21.64 25.49 -54.65
C PRO A 128 22.68 25.80 -53.52
N CYS A 129 23.08 24.79 -52.71
CA CYS A 129 24.42 24.56 -52.07
C CYS A 129 24.25 23.63 -50.83
N ALA A 130 24.63 22.34 -50.87
CA ALA A 130 25.98 21.76 -50.70
C ALA A 130 26.55 21.77 -49.26
N SER A 131 26.12 20.82 -48.42
CA SER A 131 26.96 20.27 -47.34
C SER A 131 26.46 18.91 -46.84
N CYS A 132 26.78 17.83 -47.55
CA CYS A 132 26.88 16.50 -46.94
C CYS A 132 28.05 15.76 -47.58
N ALA A 133 29.03 15.42 -46.73
CA ALA A 133 30.33 14.86 -47.07
C ALA A 133 30.27 13.40 -47.57
N PRO A 134 31.32 12.93 -48.28
CA PRO A 134 31.38 11.59 -48.87
C PRO A 134 32.04 10.50 -47.99
N CYS A 135 31.60 9.26 -48.24
CA CYS A 135 32.19 7.91 -48.09
C CYS A 135 33.23 7.60 -46.98
N ALA A 136 32.87 6.64 -46.11
CA ALA A 136 33.76 5.80 -45.30
C ALA A 136 33.75 4.32 -45.80
N PRO A 137 34.83 3.54 -45.59
CA PRO A 137 35.10 2.31 -46.34
C PRO A 137 34.35 1.06 -45.85
N LYS A 138 34.23 0.08 -46.75
CA LYS A 138 33.55 -1.21 -46.59
C LYS A 138 34.21 -2.08 -45.50
N SER A 139 33.51 -2.31 -44.39
CA SER A 139 33.85 -3.34 -43.40
C SER A 139 33.44 -4.73 -43.89
N ARG A 140 34.34 -5.71 -43.78
CA ARG A 140 34.06 -7.14 -44.02
C ARG A 140 33.05 -7.67 -42.97
N PRO A 141 32.16 -8.62 -43.33
CA PRO A 141 31.30 -9.26 -42.34
C PRO A 141 32.13 -10.15 -41.41
N SER A 142 32.04 -9.89 -40.11
CA SER A 142 32.56 -10.78 -39.06
C SER A 142 31.73 -12.07 -39.03
N LEU A 143 32.41 -13.22 -39.07
CA LEU A 143 31.81 -14.57 -38.92
C LEU A 143 31.65 -14.98 -37.45
N THR A 144 31.60 -14.04 -36.51
CA THR A 144 31.31 -14.34 -35.12
C THR A 144 29.79 -14.36 -34.94
N PRO A 145 29.18 -15.47 -34.51
CA PRO A 145 27.77 -15.47 -34.14
C PRO A 145 27.54 -14.37 -33.10
N PRO A 146 26.46 -13.57 -33.19
CA PRO A 146 26.09 -12.69 -32.10
C PRO A 146 25.91 -13.57 -30.86
N HIS A 147 26.81 -13.45 -29.89
CA HIS A 147 26.58 -14.02 -28.58
C HIS A 147 25.27 -13.40 -28.07
N ILE A 148 24.21 -14.20 -28.02
CA ILE A 148 23.04 -13.84 -27.26
C ILE A 148 23.51 -13.97 -25.80
N PRO A 149 23.60 -12.89 -25.01
CA PRO A 149 23.90 -13.05 -23.59
C PRO A 149 22.82 -13.96 -23.01
N LEU A 150 23.23 -15.15 -22.58
CA LEU A 150 22.35 -16.05 -21.86
C LEU A 150 21.80 -15.27 -20.65
N PRO A 151 20.49 -15.37 -20.36
CA PRO A 151 19.93 -14.72 -19.19
C PRO A 151 20.73 -15.12 -17.95
N ARG A 152 20.96 -14.18 -17.03
CA ARG A 152 21.55 -14.49 -15.72
C ARG A 152 20.57 -15.37 -14.94
N THR A 153 20.67 -16.69 -15.10
CA THR A 153 19.90 -17.69 -14.33
C THR A 153 20.68 -18.29 -13.18
N ALA A 154 21.95 -17.89 -12.97
CA ALA A 154 22.72 -18.35 -11.82
C ALA A 154 22.52 -17.38 -10.64
N PRO A 155 21.95 -17.85 -9.50
CA PRO A 155 21.91 -17.07 -8.27
C PRO A 155 23.32 -16.64 -7.90
N THR A 156 23.47 -15.38 -7.45
CA THR A 156 24.74 -14.90 -6.91
C THR A 156 25.17 -15.85 -5.78
N PRO A 157 26.40 -16.40 -5.80
CA PRO A 157 26.83 -17.36 -4.78
C PRO A 157 26.82 -16.68 -3.41
N ARG A 158 25.84 -17.06 -2.58
CA ARG A 158 25.70 -16.60 -1.19
C ARG A 158 26.48 -17.50 -0.25
N TYR A 159 27.08 -16.90 0.78
CA TYR A 159 27.69 -17.66 1.87
C TYR A 159 26.64 -18.53 2.57
N ALA A 160 27.05 -19.57 3.30
CA ALA A 160 26.12 -20.34 4.10
C ALA A 160 25.48 -19.46 5.19
N PHE A 161 24.17 -19.61 5.40
CA PHE A 161 23.46 -18.91 6.48
C PHE A 161 24.01 -19.34 7.85
N ARG A 162 24.18 -18.37 8.76
CA ARG A 162 24.67 -18.62 10.13
C ARG A 162 23.52 -18.39 11.12
N PRO A 163 22.82 -19.44 11.56
CA PRO A 163 21.67 -19.30 12.43
C PRO A 163 22.05 -18.86 13.86
N LEU A 164 21.14 -18.14 14.51
CA LEU A 164 21.22 -17.82 15.94
C LEU A 164 20.06 -18.51 16.67
N PRO A 165 20.29 -19.21 17.80
CA PRO A 165 19.22 -19.89 18.53
C PRO A 165 18.10 -18.94 18.97
N VAL A 166 16.85 -19.36 18.78
CA VAL A 166 15.67 -18.56 19.12
C VAL A 166 15.20 -18.93 20.52
N ARG A 167 15.30 -17.99 21.48
CA ARG A 167 14.88 -18.19 22.88
C ARG A 167 13.75 -17.27 23.30
N SER A 168 13.44 -16.26 22.50
CA SER A 168 12.43 -15.26 22.77
C SER A 168 11.78 -14.77 21.48
N ALA A 169 10.67 -14.05 21.62
CA ALA A 169 10.02 -13.39 20.48
C ALA A 169 10.93 -12.37 19.79
N ARG A 170 11.80 -11.70 20.55
CA ARG A 170 12.80 -10.77 20.00
C ARG A 170 13.85 -11.50 19.17
N ASP A 171 14.29 -12.68 19.62
CA ASP A 171 15.24 -13.50 18.87
C ASP A 171 14.63 -14.03 17.57
N ALA A 172 13.33 -14.34 17.57
CA ALA A 172 12.59 -14.75 16.37
C ALA A 172 12.58 -13.62 15.32
N VAL A 173 12.27 -12.38 15.73
CA VAL A 173 12.31 -11.22 14.82
C VAL A 173 13.74 -10.95 14.33
N ALA A 174 14.74 -11.01 15.23
CA ALA A 174 16.14 -10.82 14.85
C ALA A 174 16.63 -11.89 13.86
N THR A 175 16.20 -13.14 14.04
CA THR A 175 16.48 -14.25 13.13
C THR A 175 15.90 -13.99 11.74
N CYS A 176 14.66 -13.52 11.65
CA CYS A 176 14.03 -13.15 10.38
C CYS A 176 14.78 -11.99 9.70
N ALA A 177 15.20 -10.98 10.47
CA ALA A 177 15.98 -9.87 9.93
C ALA A 177 17.34 -10.31 9.37
N LEU A 178 18.05 -11.22 10.06
CA LEU A 178 19.29 -11.80 9.57
C LEU A 178 19.08 -12.66 8.32
N PHE A 179 17.99 -13.42 8.28
CA PHE A 179 17.64 -14.24 7.14
C PHE A 179 17.34 -13.40 5.89
N LEU A 180 16.56 -12.33 6.02
CA LEU A 180 16.29 -11.40 4.90
C LEU A 180 17.58 -10.73 4.39
N ARG A 181 18.48 -10.32 5.28
CA ARG A 181 19.80 -9.77 4.89
C ARG A 181 20.64 -10.81 4.16
N TRP A 182 20.58 -12.06 4.60
CA TRP A 182 21.27 -13.17 3.95
C TRP A 182 20.69 -13.48 2.56
N LEU A 183 19.38 -13.31 2.36
CA LEU A 183 18.74 -13.39 1.04
C LEU A 183 19.15 -12.24 0.10
N GLY A 184 19.77 -11.18 0.62
CA GLY A 184 20.24 -10.03 -0.16
C GLY A 184 19.40 -8.77 0.01
N TYR A 185 18.37 -8.78 0.87
CA TYR A 185 17.60 -7.58 1.16
C TYR A 185 18.40 -6.61 2.05
N GLU A 186 18.65 -5.42 1.53
CA GLU A 186 19.33 -4.33 2.25
C GLU A 186 18.34 -3.52 3.10
N ASP A 187 18.86 -2.79 4.09
CA ASP A 187 18.08 -1.87 4.94
C ASP A 187 16.86 -2.49 5.65
N VAL A 188 16.96 -3.77 6.04
CA VAL A 188 15.92 -4.45 6.82
C VAL A 188 15.70 -3.72 8.16
N ARG A 189 14.52 -3.13 8.29
CA ARG A 189 14.06 -2.35 9.45
C ARG A 189 12.69 -2.84 9.92
N GLU A 190 12.38 -2.61 11.18
CA GLU A 190 11.00 -2.73 11.64
C GLU A 190 10.15 -1.63 10.99
N ALA A 191 8.96 -1.99 10.51
CA ALA A 191 8.01 -1.01 10.00
C ALA A 191 7.65 -0.04 11.14
N TYR A 192 7.83 1.27 10.93
CA TYR A 192 7.62 2.27 11.96
C TYR A 192 6.12 2.30 12.34
N PRO A 193 5.73 2.52 13.62
CA PRO A 193 4.33 2.49 14.08
C PRO A 193 3.36 3.46 13.40
N ALA A 194 3.83 4.34 12.50
CA ALA A 194 2.99 5.19 11.66
C ALA A 194 2.45 4.47 10.41
N GLU A 195 3.10 3.40 9.96
CA GLU A 195 2.55 2.44 9.00
C GLU A 195 1.62 1.51 9.78
N GLU A 196 0.38 1.38 9.32
CA GLU A 196 -0.73 0.70 9.99
C GLU A 196 -0.31 -0.61 10.70
N ARG A 197 -0.49 -0.63 12.03
CA ARG A 197 -0.03 -1.74 12.87
C ARG A 197 -0.70 -3.03 12.39
N PRO A 198 0.09 -4.10 12.09
CA PRO A 198 -0.52 -5.35 11.67
C PRO A 198 -1.46 -5.88 12.76
N PRO A 199 -2.54 -6.59 12.38
CA PRO A 199 -3.53 -7.11 13.34
C PRO A 199 -2.90 -8.06 14.37
N SER A 200 -1.79 -8.72 14.01
CA SER A 200 -0.96 -9.52 14.89
C SER A 200 0.51 -9.48 14.44
N GLY A 201 1.44 -9.82 15.33
CA GLY A 201 2.85 -9.96 15.00
C GLY A 201 3.66 -8.65 14.83
N THR A 202 4.85 -8.79 14.25
CA THR A 202 5.80 -7.71 13.95
C THR A 202 6.06 -7.68 12.45
N ARG A 203 6.21 -6.50 11.87
CA ARG A 203 6.50 -6.35 10.44
C ARG A 203 7.91 -5.82 10.24
N LEU A 204 8.66 -6.47 9.37
CA LEU A 204 9.93 -5.97 8.83
C LEU A 204 9.73 -5.52 7.38
N THR A 205 10.42 -4.46 7.00
CA THR A 205 10.44 -3.95 5.63
C THR A 205 11.87 -3.72 5.19
N ALA A 206 12.10 -3.93 3.90
CA ALA A 206 13.32 -3.62 3.18
C ALA A 206 12.95 -3.23 1.74
N LEU A 207 13.92 -2.75 0.96
CA LEU A 207 13.67 -2.45 -0.44
C LEU A 207 13.26 -3.74 -1.17
N GLY A 208 12.04 -3.79 -1.71
CA GLY A 208 11.53 -4.94 -2.45
C GLY A 208 10.88 -6.05 -1.63
N VAL A 209 10.82 -5.96 -0.29
CA VAL A 209 10.16 -6.98 0.54
C VAL A 209 9.44 -6.41 1.76
N LEU A 210 8.30 -7.04 2.06
CA LEU A 210 7.60 -6.92 3.33
C LEU A 210 7.54 -8.31 3.98
N ALA A 211 7.99 -8.40 5.22
CA ALA A 211 7.96 -9.61 6.00
C ALA A 211 7.07 -9.46 7.24
N GLN A 212 6.09 -10.35 7.39
CA GLN A 212 5.23 -10.45 8.56
C GLN A 212 5.71 -11.57 9.48
N ILE A 213 5.88 -11.30 10.76
CA ILE A 213 6.43 -12.25 11.75
C ILE A 213 5.41 -12.47 12.86
N GLU A 214 4.99 -13.71 13.08
CA GLU A 214 4.22 -14.18 14.25
C GLU A 214 5.16 -14.94 15.19
N PRO A 215 5.77 -14.25 16.19
CA PRO A 215 6.81 -14.83 17.02
C PRO A 215 6.25 -15.60 18.22
N THR A 216 4.93 -15.72 18.37
CA THR A 216 4.30 -16.35 19.53
C THR A 216 3.99 -17.83 19.31
N ALA A 217 3.53 -18.49 20.37
CA ALA A 217 3.03 -19.87 20.32
C ALA A 217 1.72 -20.03 19.50
N ARG A 218 1.18 -18.95 18.94
CA ARG A 218 -0.04 -18.95 18.12
C ARG A 218 0.30 -19.29 16.66
N PRO A 219 -0.42 -20.23 16.01
CA PRO A 219 -0.33 -20.41 14.57
C PRO A 219 -0.83 -19.16 13.82
N ALA A 220 -0.08 -18.72 12.82
CA ALA A 220 -0.50 -17.60 11.98
C ALA A 220 -1.77 -17.98 11.18
N SER A 221 -2.76 -17.09 11.20
CA SER A 221 -4.08 -17.34 10.63
C SER A 221 -4.19 -16.87 9.17
N LEU A 222 -5.28 -17.27 8.50
CA LEU A 222 -5.62 -16.82 7.15
C LEU A 222 -5.61 -15.28 7.05
N ARG A 223 -6.25 -14.61 8.01
CA ARG A 223 -6.31 -13.15 8.07
C ARG A 223 -4.92 -12.51 8.16
N ASP A 224 -3.99 -13.13 8.89
CA ASP A 224 -2.63 -12.59 9.04
C ASP A 224 -1.87 -12.62 7.71
N VAL A 225 -2.02 -13.71 6.94
CA VAL A 225 -1.44 -13.85 5.59
C VAL A 225 -2.08 -12.88 4.60
N GLU A 226 -3.41 -12.81 4.56
CA GLU A 226 -4.11 -11.92 3.62
C GLU A 226 -3.83 -10.44 3.91
N CYS A 227 -3.79 -10.03 5.18
CA CYS A 227 -3.42 -8.66 5.55
C CYS A 227 -1.97 -8.34 5.18
N ALA A 228 -1.03 -9.27 5.37
CA ALA A 228 0.36 -9.09 4.95
C ALA A 228 0.46 -8.94 3.43
N TRP A 229 -0.20 -9.81 2.68
CA TRP A 229 -0.23 -9.78 1.21
C TRP A 229 -0.85 -8.49 0.67
N LEU A 230 -2.00 -8.04 1.20
CA LEU A 230 -2.63 -6.77 0.78
C LEU A 230 -1.71 -5.57 1.05
N THR A 231 -0.96 -5.59 2.15
CA THR A 231 0.01 -4.53 2.45
C THR A 231 1.18 -4.58 1.45
N ALA A 232 1.72 -5.76 1.18
CA ALA A 232 2.82 -5.94 0.24
C ALA A 232 2.42 -5.54 -1.20
N MET A 233 1.22 -5.95 -1.63
CA MET A 233 0.61 -5.57 -2.90
C MET A 233 0.48 -4.06 -3.06
N THR A 234 0.00 -3.36 -2.02
CA THR A 234 -0.12 -1.89 -2.02
C THR A 234 1.22 -1.21 -2.26
N HIS A 235 2.31 -1.80 -1.74
CA HIS A 235 3.67 -1.27 -1.90
C HIS A 235 4.41 -1.90 -3.09
N THR A 236 3.75 -2.78 -3.87
CA THR A 236 4.33 -3.52 -5.00
C THR A 236 5.62 -4.27 -4.65
N VAL A 237 5.67 -4.86 -3.45
CA VAL A 237 6.83 -5.62 -2.95
C VAL A 237 6.50 -7.09 -2.74
N THR A 238 7.52 -7.94 -2.69
CA THR A 238 7.38 -9.35 -2.35
C THR A 238 6.88 -9.51 -0.91
N CYS A 239 5.99 -10.48 -0.68
CA CYS A 239 5.45 -10.78 0.64
C CYS A 239 6.05 -12.08 1.20
N ALA A 240 6.59 -12.01 2.41
CA ALA A 240 7.03 -13.19 3.15
C ALA A 240 6.37 -13.23 4.54
N CYS A 241 5.99 -14.42 5.01
CA CYS A 241 5.42 -14.62 6.33
C CYS A 241 6.26 -15.63 7.10
N PHE A 242 6.59 -15.29 8.35
CA PHE A 242 7.35 -16.12 9.27
C PHE A 242 6.50 -16.41 10.51
N ALA A 243 6.45 -17.66 10.95
CA ALA A 243 5.71 -18.02 12.16
C ALA A 243 6.49 -19.03 13.00
N LEU A 244 6.58 -18.79 14.32
CA LEU A 244 7.22 -19.73 15.24
C LEU A 244 6.43 -21.03 15.35
N SER A 245 5.10 -20.94 15.34
CA SER A 245 4.19 -22.07 15.53
C SER A 245 3.57 -22.56 14.22
N GLY A 246 4.13 -22.14 13.08
CA GLY A 246 3.59 -22.43 11.76
C GLY A 246 2.27 -21.71 11.46
N PHE A 247 1.52 -22.25 10.51
CA PHE A 247 0.34 -21.62 9.91
C PHE A 247 -0.86 -22.55 9.98
N THR A 248 -2.07 -21.98 10.03
CA THR A 248 -3.29 -22.79 9.89
C THR A 248 -3.38 -23.39 8.48
N PRO A 249 -4.09 -24.52 8.28
CA PRO A 249 -4.24 -25.12 6.95
C PRO A 249 -4.81 -24.16 5.91
N ALA A 250 -5.82 -23.36 6.29
CA ALA A 250 -6.40 -22.33 5.43
C ALA A 250 -5.39 -21.26 5.03
N ALA A 251 -4.51 -20.84 5.94
CA ALA A 251 -3.46 -19.87 5.65
C ALA A 251 -2.43 -20.44 4.66
N ARG A 252 -2.08 -21.73 4.76
CA ARG A 252 -1.17 -22.39 3.81
C ARG A 252 -1.76 -22.45 2.40
N SER A 253 -2.98 -22.98 2.26
CA SER A 253 -3.65 -23.04 0.95
C SER A 253 -3.78 -21.67 0.32
N ARG A 254 -4.13 -20.65 1.12
CA ARG A 254 -4.25 -19.28 0.61
C ARG A 254 -2.91 -18.68 0.20
N ALA A 255 -1.83 -18.94 0.94
CA ALA A 255 -0.51 -18.46 0.59
C ALA A 255 -0.03 -19.04 -0.76
N ASP A 256 -0.34 -20.31 -1.04
CA ASP A 256 -0.01 -20.93 -2.32
C ASP A 256 -0.78 -20.30 -3.49
N GLU A 257 -2.05 -19.93 -3.28
CA GLU A 257 -2.84 -19.20 -4.29
C GLU A 257 -2.34 -17.77 -4.56
N LEU A 258 -1.78 -17.12 -3.54
CA LEU A 258 -1.34 -15.73 -3.57
C LEU A 258 0.16 -15.55 -3.81
N ASP A 259 0.89 -16.66 -3.97
CA ASP A 259 2.35 -16.70 -4.11
C ASP A 259 3.09 -16.01 -2.94
N VAL A 260 2.60 -16.23 -1.71
CA VAL A 260 3.21 -15.70 -0.48
C VAL A 260 4.18 -16.73 0.09
N ALA A 261 5.43 -16.32 0.27
CA ALA A 261 6.45 -17.19 0.85
C ALA A 261 6.19 -17.44 2.35
N LEU A 262 6.01 -18.70 2.75
CA LEU A 262 5.81 -19.10 4.14
C LEU A 262 7.03 -19.78 4.75
N PHE A 263 7.43 -19.33 5.94
CA PHE A 263 8.55 -19.88 6.70
C PHE A 263 8.15 -20.23 8.13
N ARG A 264 8.56 -21.42 8.61
CA ARG A 264 8.54 -21.76 10.03
C ARG A 264 9.85 -21.31 10.67
N ILE A 265 9.77 -20.65 11.82
CA ILE A 265 10.97 -20.26 12.56
C ILE A 265 11.39 -21.44 13.45
N GLU A 266 12.51 -22.09 13.14
CA GLU A 266 13.05 -23.13 14.01
C GLU A 266 13.73 -22.54 15.25
N LEU A 267 13.67 -23.26 16.37
CA LEU A 267 14.42 -22.90 17.58
C LEU A 267 15.95 -22.95 17.38
N SER A 268 16.41 -23.66 16.35
CA SER A 268 17.81 -23.65 15.91
C SER A 268 18.23 -22.32 15.27
N GLY A 269 17.26 -21.52 14.80
CA GLY A 269 17.51 -20.23 14.15
C GLY A 269 17.49 -20.25 12.64
N THR A 270 17.28 -21.38 11.98
CA THR A 270 17.12 -21.43 10.51
C THR A 270 15.64 -21.44 10.15
N PRO A 271 15.14 -20.44 9.41
CA PRO A 271 13.77 -20.51 8.89
C PRO A 271 13.61 -21.67 7.90
N GLU A 272 12.64 -22.55 8.15
CA GLU A 272 12.28 -23.65 7.26
C GLU A 272 11.22 -23.18 6.23
N PRO A 273 11.47 -23.31 4.91
CA PRO A 273 10.46 -23.01 3.91
C PRO A 273 9.30 -24.02 3.97
N LEU A 274 8.07 -23.55 3.85
CA LEU A 274 6.86 -24.38 3.98
C LEU A 274 6.06 -24.54 2.68
N ASN A 275 6.44 -23.82 1.62
CA ASN A 275 5.82 -23.88 0.30
C ASN A 275 6.78 -23.48 -0.83
N GLY A 276 6.34 -23.67 -2.08
CA GLY A 276 7.15 -23.42 -3.27
C GLY A 276 7.64 -21.97 -3.40
N ALA A 277 6.81 -20.98 -3.06
CA ALA A 277 7.21 -19.57 -3.05
C ALA A 277 8.37 -19.30 -2.06
N ALA A 278 8.36 -19.96 -0.89
CA ALA A 278 9.44 -19.87 0.07
C ALA A 278 10.72 -20.59 -0.41
N ASP A 279 10.58 -21.73 -1.06
CA ASP A 279 11.70 -22.43 -1.69
C ASP A 279 12.34 -21.58 -2.80
N GLU A 280 11.51 -20.98 -3.66
CA GLU A 280 11.98 -20.09 -4.73
C GLU A 280 12.69 -18.87 -4.16
N LEU A 281 12.07 -18.17 -3.21
CA LEU A 281 12.69 -17.02 -2.55
C LEU A 281 14.02 -17.40 -1.87
N THR A 282 14.06 -18.58 -1.24
CA THR A 282 15.28 -19.11 -0.63
C THR A 282 16.33 -19.45 -1.68
N ALA A 283 15.95 -19.87 -2.89
CA ALA A 283 16.84 -20.23 -3.98
C ALA A 283 17.40 -19.00 -4.70
N THR A 284 16.56 -18.04 -5.04
CA THR A 284 16.91 -16.86 -5.85
C THR A 284 17.49 -15.71 -5.02
N GLY A 285 16.94 -15.45 -3.83
CA GLY A 285 17.26 -14.25 -3.05
C GLY A 285 16.48 -13.01 -3.53
N ALA A 286 16.92 -11.83 -3.09
CA ALA A 286 16.38 -10.54 -3.50
C ALA A 286 16.62 -10.21 -4.99
#